data_AF-A0A5B8TEJ5-F1
#
_entry.id   AF-A0A5B8TEJ5-F1
#
_cell.length_a   1.000
_cell.length_b   1.000
_cell.length_c   1.000
_cell.angle_alpha   90.00
_cell.angle_beta   90.00
_cell.angle_gamma   90.00
#
_symmetry.space_group_name_H-M   'P 1'
#
loop_
_entity.id
_entity.type
_entity.pdbx_description
1 polymer ?
#
loop_
_entity_poly.entity_id
_entity_poly.type
_entity_poly.pdbx_seq_one_letter_code
_entity_poly.pdbx_strand_id
1 'polypeptide(L)'
;MLSKNIDPESRTVDRAFKEYAQFGGFPAVTLANEAVKDQILKEIYDTVLLNDVSLRGSVRDIGSLKAVVGFLADNTGQLVQPNKIANTLKAEGLAISPHTISRYLELLADAFLFYRARQYDLRGRQYLRTAGKYFMIDPGLRRIATDRRAGNFSNQLENIVYTELQRRGYTIDVGKLGAQEIDFIARKNAAILYVSRAA
;
A
#
# COMPACT_ATOMS: atom_id res chain seq x y z
N MET A 1 -21.64 -20.30 -19.93
CA MET A 1 -20.36 -20.97 -20.25
C MET A 1 -19.94 -21.78 -19.03
N LEU A 2 -19.97 -23.10 -19.12
CA LEU A 2 -19.59 -24.01 -18.03
C LEU A 2 -18.06 -23.98 -17.87
N SER A 3 -17.60 -23.51 -16.70
CA SER A 3 -16.19 -23.52 -16.28
C SER A 3 -15.70 -24.96 -16.11
N LYS A 4 -15.28 -25.60 -17.19
CA LYS A 4 -14.92 -27.03 -17.18
C LYS A 4 -13.51 -27.36 -16.68
N ASN A 5 -12.74 -26.39 -16.16
CA ASN A 5 -11.41 -26.64 -15.59
C ASN A 5 -11.21 -25.81 -14.30
N ILE A 6 -11.98 -26.10 -13.24
CA ILE A 6 -11.66 -25.56 -11.91
C ILE A 6 -10.73 -26.56 -11.24
N ASP A 7 -9.54 -26.11 -10.86
CA ASP A 7 -8.56 -26.91 -10.12
C ASP A 7 -9.19 -27.46 -8.82
N PRO A 8 -8.97 -28.74 -8.45
CA PRO A 8 -9.51 -29.31 -7.21
C PRO A 8 -9.15 -28.50 -5.95
N GLU A 9 -7.97 -27.86 -5.93
CA GLU A 9 -7.50 -27.01 -4.85
C GLU A 9 -8.03 -25.58 -4.93
N SER A 10 -8.78 -25.20 -5.97
CA SER A 10 -9.30 -23.84 -6.17
C SER A 10 -10.05 -23.34 -4.94
N ARG A 11 -10.80 -24.20 -4.23
CA ARG A 11 -11.52 -23.79 -3.01
C ARG A 11 -10.58 -23.52 -1.83
N THR A 12 -9.53 -24.32 -1.69
CA THR A 12 -8.48 -24.13 -0.68
C THR A 12 -7.72 -22.84 -0.96
N VAL A 13 -7.32 -22.63 -2.21
CA VAL A 13 -6.62 -21.42 -2.69
C VAL A 13 -7.49 -20.18 -2.50
N ASP A 14 -8.78 -20.24 -2.84
CA ASP A 14 -9.71 -19.12 -2.66
C ASP A 14 -9.88 -18.75 -1.19
N ARG A 15 -9.96 -19.75 -0.31
CA ARG A 15 -10.06 -19.53 1.13
C ARG A 15 -8.77 -18.90 1.68
N ALA A 16 -7.62 -19.46 1.33
CA ALA A 16 -6.32 -18.94 1.75
C ALA A 16 -6.09 -17.52 1.24
N PHE A 17 -6.48 -17.22 -0.01
CA PHE A 17 -6.39 -15.88 -0.56
C PHE A 17 -7.30 -14.89 0.16
N LYS A 18 -8.55 -15.27 0.48
CA LYS A 18 -9.46 -14.40 1.26
C LYS A 18 -8.89 -14.10 2.65
N GLU A 19 -8.33 -15.11 3.31
CA GLU A 19 -7.70 -14.95 4.61
C GLU A 19 -6.49 -14.03 4.55
N TYR A 20 -5.62 -14.21 3.54
CA TYR A 20 -4.48 -13.33 3.29
C TYR A 20 -4.90 -11.90 2.95
N ALA A 21 -5.91 -11.72 2.10
CA ALA A 21 -6.41 -10.39 1.73
C ALA A 21 -7.03 -9.65 2.92
N GLN A 22 -7.54 -10.39 3.92
CA GLN A 22 -8.15 -9.82 5.12
C GLN A 22 -7.13 -9.58 6.24
N PHE A 23 -6.25 -10.53 6.52
CA PHE A 23 -5.39 -10.55 7.70
C PHE A 23 -3.89 -10.43 7.38
N GLY A 24 -3.52 -10.48 6.11
CA GLY A 24 -2.13 -10.38 5.69
C GLY A 24 -1.33 -11.68 5.85
N GLY A 25 -0.02 -11.56 5.73
CA GLY A 25 0.93 -12.67 5.69
C GLY A 25 1.90 -12.74 6.87
N PHE A 26 1.70 -11.94 7.93
CA PHE A 26 2.57 -12.01 9.11
C PHE A 26 2.47 -13.39 9.77
N PRO A 27 3.60 -14.10 10.01
CA PRO A 27 3.57 -15.46 10.58
C PRO A 27 2.78 -15.57 11.88
N ALA A 28 2.95 -14.61 12.80
CA ALA A 28 2.22 -14.57 14.06
C ALA A 28 0.70 -14.44 13.87
N VAL A 29 0.25 -13.77 12.80
CA VAL A 29 -1.17 -13.58 12.48
C VAL A 29 -1.72 -14.80 11.76
N THR A 30 -0.97 -15.39 10.82
CA THR A 30 -1.41 -16.58 10.07
C THR A 30 -1.56 -17.82 10.96
N LEU A 31 -0.75 -17.93 12.01
CA LEU A 31 -0.79 -19.06 12.95
C LEU A 31 -1.79 -18.85 14.11
N ALA A 32 -2.34 -17.64 14.24
CA ALA A 32 -3.23 -17.29 15.33
C ALA A 32 -4.70 -17.61 15.04
N ASN A 33 -5.47 -17.82 16.10
CA ASN A 33 -6.92 -17.87 16.04
C ASN A 33 -7.48 -16.51 15.61
N GLU A 34 -8.53 -16.50 14.79
CA GLU A 34 -9.13 -15.27 14.24
C GLU A 34 -9.46 -14.23 15.31
N ALA A 35 -9.94 -14.67 16.48
CA ALA A 35 -10.31 -13.80 17.60
C ALA A 35 -9.18 -12.89 18.12
N VAL A 36 -7.91 -13.24 17.89
CA VAL A 36 -6.75 -12.46 18.36
C VAL A 36 -5.94 -11.82 17.23
N LYS A 37 -6.25 -12.12 15.97
CA LYS A 37 -5.48 -11.61 14.80
C LYS A 37 -5.43 -10.10 14.75
N ASP A 38 -6.56 -9.42 14.99
CA ASP A 38 -6.61 -7.96 14.96
C ASP A 38 -5.79 -7.32 16.08
N GLN A 39 -5.73 -7.96 17.25
CA GLN A 39 -4.89 -7.50 18.37
C GLN A 39 -3.41 -7.59 18.01
N ILE A 40 -2.97 -8.74 17.46
CA ILE A 40 -1.59 -8.92 17.00
C ILE A 40 -1.23 -7.91 15.91
N LEU A 41 -2.12 -7.73 14.92
CA LEU A 41 -1.92 -6.74 13.85
C LEU A 41 -1.81 -5.33 14.40
N LYS A 42 -2.63 -4.97 15.40
CA LYS A 42 -2.59 -3.66 16.04
C LYS A 42 -1.28 -3.44 16.79
N GLU A 43 -0.78 -4.45 17.49
CA GLU A 43 0.51 -4.39 18.19
C GLU A 43 1.68 -4.19 17.22
N ILE A 44 1.69 -4.93 16.10
CA ILE A 44 2.68 -4.76 15.03
C ILE A 44 2.60 -3.33 14.46
N TYR A 45 1.38 -2.87 14.12
CA TYR A 45 1.15 -1.54 13.56
C TYR A 45 1.62 -0.43 14.50
N ASP A 46 1.21 -0.44 15.76
CA ASP A 46 1.58 0.58 16.74
C ASP A 46 3.09 0.54 17.04
N THR A 47 3.71 -0.65 17.04
CA THR A 47 5.17 -0.79 17.21
C THR A 47 5.93 -0.11 16.09
N VAL A 48 5.59 -0.40 14.83
CA VAL A 48 6.24 0.24 13.66
C VAL A 48 6.01 1.75 13.71
N LEU A 49 4.78 2.19 13.97
CA LEU A 49 4.44 3.61 13.97
C LEU A 49 5.16 4.38 15.10
N LEU A 50 5.24 3.80 16.29
CA LEU A 50 5.87 4.45 17.44
C LEU A 50 7.40 4.39 17.34
N ASN A 51 7.96 3.20 17.14
CA ASN A 51 9.40 3.00 17.24
C ASN A 51 10.12 3.40 15.95
N ASP A 52 9.62 2.94 14.81
CA ASP A 52 10.35 3.09 13.55
C ASP A 52 10.09 4.43 12.87
N VAL A 53 8.91 5.03 13.11
CA VAL A 53 8.52 6.31 12.51
C VAL A 53 8.63 7.45 13.52
N SER A 54 7.93 7.35 14.66
CA SER A 54 7.79 8.47 15.58
C SER A 54 9.10 8.80 16.31
N LEU A 55 9.72 7.81 16.97
CA LEU A 55 10.98 8.01 17.71
C LEU A 55 12.13 8.38 16.76
N ARG A 56 12.32 7.62 15.67
CA ARG A 56 13.37 7.88 14.67
C ARG A 56 13.20 9.25 14.00
N GLY A 57 11.97 9.61 13.67
CA GLY A 57 11.63 10.86 12.98
C GLY A 57 11.40 12.05 13.91
N SER A 58 11.53 11.90 15.24
CA SER A 58 11.15 12.93 16.21
C SER A 58 9.74 13.52 15.96
N VAL A 59 8.79 12.66 15.60
CA VAL A 59 7.41 13.07 15.33
C VAL A 59 6.69 13.30 16.65
N ARG A 60 6.25 14.53 16.91
CA ARG A 60 5.56 14.89 18.16
C ARG A 60 4.06 14.61 18.10
N ASP A 61 3.45 14.83 16.95
CA ASP A 61 2.02 14.65 16.75
C ASP A 61 1.73 13.31 16.07
N ILE A 62 1.50 12.28 16.89
CA ILE A 62 1.16 10.93 16.46
C ILE A 62 -0.25 10.90 15.83
N GLY A 63 -1.17 11.77 16.25
CA GLY A 63 -2.52 11.85 15.67
C GLY A 63 -2.46 12.26 14.21
N SER A 64 -1.72 13.32 13.90
CA SER A 64 -1.44 13.75 12.53
C SER A 64 -0.78 12.68 11.68
N LEU A 65 0.17 11.93 12.25
CA LEU A 65 0.82 10.82 11.56
C LEU A 65 -0.18 9.69 11.25
N LYS A 66 -1.01 9.29 12.23
CA LYS A 66 -2.06 8.28 12.03
C LYS A 66 -3.07 8.69 10.96
N ALA A 67 -3.45 9.97 10.91
CA ALA A 67 -4.33 10.49 9.87
C ALA A 67 -3.72 10.37 8.47
N VAL A 68 -2.43 10.68 8.31
CA VAL A 68 -1.72 10.49 7.04
C VAL A 68 -1.64 9.00 6.66
N VAL A 69 -1.35 8.11 7.62
CA VAL A 69 -1.32 6.67 7.36
C VAL A 69 -2.69 6.15 6.93
N GLY A 70 -3.76 6.55 7.62
CA GLY A 70 -5.14 6.19 7.26
C GLY A 70 -5.50 6.69 5.86
N PHE A 71 -5.14 7.93 5.52
CA PHE A 71 -5.34 8.47 4.19
C PHE A 71 -4.63 7.64 3.11
N LEU A 72 -3.35 7.27 3.31
CA LEU A 72 -2.59 6.45 2.35
C LEU A 72 -3.14 5.03 2.23
N ALA A 73 -3.55 4.43 3.34
CA ALA A 73 -4.13 3.08 3.38
C ALA A 73 -5.48 3.00 2.65
N ASP A 74 -6.26 4.08 2.69
CA ASP A 74 -7.53 4.19 1.95
C ASP A 74 -7.31 4.52 0.46
N ASN A 75 -6.31 5.35 0.16
CA ASN A 75 -5.94 5.78 -1.19
C ASN A 75 -4.79 4.96 -1.80
N THR A 76 -4.60 3.72 -1.32
CA THR A 76 -3.54 2.83 -1.82
C THR A 76 -3.69 2.60 -3.32
N GLY A 77 -2.57 2.61 -4.05
CA GLY A 77 -2.56 2.48 -5.51
C GLY A 77 -3.01 3.74 -6.27
N GLN A 78 -3.44 4.80 -5.58
CA GLN A 78 -3.69 6.09 -6.22
C GLN A 78 -2.44 6.96 -6.22
N LEU A 79 -2.35 7.87 -7.20
CA LEU A 79 -1.29 8.87 -7.22
C LEU A 79 -1.52 9.87 -6.08
N VAL A 80 -0.52 10.01 -5.22
CA VAL A 80 -0.58 10.89 -4.06
C VAL A 80 0.40 12.04 -4.22
N GLN A 81 -0.07 13.23 -3.89
CA GLN A 81 0.73 14.45 -3.82
C GLN A 81 0.57 15.08 -2.43
N PRO A 82 1.66 15.54 -1.79
CA PRO A 82 1.59 16.11 -0.43
C PRO A 82 0.55 17.23 -0.27
N ASN A 83 0.39 18.08 -1.29
CA ASN A 83 -0.60 19.16 -1.29
C ASN A 83 -2.04 18.63 -1.26
N LYS A 84 -2.33 17.52 -1.96
CA LYS A 84 -3.67 16.91 -1.98
C LYS A 84 -4.01 16.35 -0.59
N ILE A 85 -3.07 15.65 0.04
CA ILE A 85 -3.22 15.14 1.40
C ILE A 85 -3.48 16.29 2.38
N ALA A 86 -2.67 17.35 2.30
CA ALA A 86 -2.80 18.53 3.16
C ALA A 86 -4.20 19.16 3.06
N ASN A 87 -4.69 19.33 1.83
CA ASN A 87 -6.00 19.92 1.59
C ASN A 87 -7.14 19.03 2.09
N THR A 88 -7.06 17.71 1.88
CA THR A 88 -8.08 16.78 2.38
C THR A 88 -8.13 16.79 3.91
N LEU A 89 -6.99 16.62 4.57
CA LEU A 89 -6.95 16.60 6.04
C LEU A 89 -7.36 17.95 6.65
N LYS A 90 -7.03 19.07 6.00
CA LYS A 90 -7.50 20.40 6.41
C LYS A 90 -9.03 20.51 6.35
N ALA A 91 -9.67 19.93 5.33
CA ALA A 91 -11.13 19.91 5.22
C ALA A 91 -11.79 19.06 6.33
N GLU A 92 -11.07 18.09 6.87
CA GLU A 92 -11.47 17.27 8.02
C GLU A 92 -11.11 17.90 9.38
N GLY A 93 -10.64 19.16 9.38
CA GLY A 93 -10.29 19.91 10.59
C GLY A 93 -8.85 19.72 11.09
N LEU A 94 -8.01 19.02 10.33
CA LEU A 94 -6.62 18.72 10.70
C LEU A 94 -5.63 19.39 9.74
N ALA A 95 -5.14 20.58 10.12
CA ALA A 95 -4.21 21.34 9.29
C ALA A 95 -2.76 20.80 9.42
N ILE A 96 -2.24 20.21 8.35
CA ILE A 96 -0.86 19.73 8.25
C ILE A 96 -0.19 20.33 7.02
N SER A 97 1.04 20.82 7.15
CA SER A 97 1.76 21.39 6.00
C SER A 97 2.17 20.30 4.99
N PRO A 98 2.22 20.62 3.68
CA PRO A 98 2.74 19.69 2.66
C PRO A 98 4.19 19.23 2.92
N HIS A 99 5.00 20.09 3.56
CA HIS A 99 6.37 19.75 3.96
C HIS A 99 6.37 18.66 5.05
N THR A 100 5.55 18.81 6.09
CA THR A 100 5.40 17.78 7.14
C THR A 100 4.88 16.48 6.57
N ILE A 101 3.92 16.53 5.64
CA ILE A 101 3.41 15.33 4.96
C ILE A 101 4.51 14.65 4.15
N SER A 102 5.30 15.40 3.38
CA SER A 102 6.41 14.83 2.60
C SER A 102 7.40 14.09 3.50
N ARG A 103 7.74 14.68 4.65
CA ARG A 103 8.58 14.06 5.67
C ARG A 103 7.96 12.78 6.24
N TYR A 104 6.65 12.78 6.51
CA TYR A 104 5.95 11.57 6.96
C TYR A 104 5.97 10.48 5.89
N LEU A 105 5.77 10.81 4.62
CA LEU A 105 5.84 9.82 3.54
C LEU A 105 7.22 9.15 3.43
N GLU A 106 8.28 9.91 3.65
CA GLU A 106 9.66 9.38 3.69
C GLU A 106 9.86 8.45 4.89
N LEU A 107 9.51 8.90 6.10
CA LEU A 107 9.65 8.08 7.30
C LEU A 107 8.83 6.79 7.24
N LEU A 108 7.61 6.86 6.69
CA LEU A 108 6.73 5.71 6.52
C LEU A 108 7.25 4.70 5.49
N ALA A 109 7.98 5.18 4.47
CA ALA A 109 8.66 4.32 3.52
C ALA A 109 9.90 3.66 4.13
N ASP A 110 10.71 4.43 4.85
CA ASP A 110 11.92 3.95 5.52
C ASP A 110 11.61 2.95 6.65
N ALA A 111 10.48 3.11 7.33
CA ALA A 111 9.98 2.20 8.35
C ALA A 111 9.28 0.95 7.78
N PHE A 112 9.27 0.79 6.45
CA PHE A 112 8.58 -0.31 5.76
C PHE A 112 7.09 -0.42 6.12
N LEU A 113 6.40 0.69 6.38
CA LEU A 113 4.93 0.66 6.49
C LEU A 113 4.29 0.79 5.11
N PHE A 114 4.94 1.51 4.19
CA PHE A 114 4.55 1.62 2.79
C PHE A 114 5.75 1.44 1.85
N TYR A 115 5.54 0.80 0.71
CA TYR A 115 6.41 0.93 -0.43
C TYR A 115 6.03 2.15 -1.25
N ARG A 116 7.04 2.89 -1.72
CA ARG A 116 6.85 4.00 -2.67
C ARG A 116 7.18 3.54 -4.09
N ALA A 117 6.18 3.53 -4.96
CA ALA A 117 6.38 3.39 -6.40
C ALA A 117 6.50 4.78 -7.02
N ARG A 118 7.68 5.10 -7.58
CA ARG A 118 7.94 6.40 -8.19
C ARG A 118 7.22 6.49 -9.52
N GLN A 119 6.67 7.68 -9.80
CA GLN A 119 6.09 7.93 -11.10
C GLN A 119 7.21 8.22 -12.11
N TYR A 120 7.28 7.40 -13.16
CA TYR A 120 8.20 7.59 -14.28
C TYR A 120 7.45 8.23 -15.45
N ASP A 121 7.88 9.42 -15.86
CA ASP A 121 7.44 10.03 -17.11
C ASP A 121 8.17 9.34 -18.27
N LEU A 122 7.45 8.47 -18.97
CA LEU A 122 7.96 7.73 -20.12
C LEU A 122 8.27 8.67 -21.31
N ARG A 123 7.56 9.80 -21.45
CA ARG A 123 7.78 10.77 -22.54
C ARG A 123 8.98 11.66 -22.25
N GLY A 124 9.03 12.24 -21.06
CA GLY A 124 10.13 13.08 -20.59
C GLY A 124 11.38 12.31 -20.16
N ARG A 125 11.30 10.97 -20.07
CA ARG A 125 12.37 10.06 -19.60
C ARG A 125 12.93 10.46 -18.23
N GLN A 126 12.06 10.87 -17.31
CA GLN A 126 12.46 11.34 -15.99
C GLN A 126 11.47 10.89 -14.90
N TYR A 127 11.97 10.74 -13.68
CA TYR A 127 11.11 10.53 -12.52
C TYR A 127 10.49 11.85 -12.05
N LEU A 128 9.19 11.84 -11.78
CA LEU A 128 8.53 12.97 -11.14
C LEU A 128 8.88 12.97 -9.64
N ARG A 129 9.56 14.03 -9.18
CA ARG A 129 10.17 14.08 -7.83
C ARG A 129 9.16 13.95 -6.68
N THR A 130 7.97 14.52 -6.83
CA THR A 130 7.01 14.69 -5.73
C THR A 130 5.81 13.73 -5.78
N ALA A 131 5.55 13.11 -6.92
CA ALA A 131 4.39 12.25 -7.11
C ALA A 131 4.78 10.77 -7.08
N GLY A 132 3.93 9.94 -6.48
CA GLY A 132 4.12 8.49 -6.44
C GLY A 132 2.86 7.79 -5.95
N LYS A 133 2.80 6.49 -6.19
CA LYS A 133 1.81 5.61 -5.54
C LYS A 133 2.45 5.01 -4.29
N TYR A 134 1.67 4.89 -3.23
CA TYR A 134 2.10 4.24 -1.99
C TYR A 134 1.29 2.96 -1.80
N PHE A 135 2.00 1.89 -1.46
CA PHE A 135 1.47 0.54 -1.33
C PHE A 135 1.77 0.03 0.07
N MET A 136 0.74 -0.28 0.83
CA MET A 136 0.94 -0.79 2.18
C MET A 136 1.54 -2.19 2.12
N ILE A 137 2.55 -2.46 2.94
CA ILE A 137 3.35 -3.68 2.82
C ILE A 137 2.55 -4.97 3.04
N ASP A 138 1.40 -4.87 3.73
CA ASP A 138 0.60 -6.00 4.14
C ASP A 138 -0.90 -5.62 4.27
N PRO A 139 -1.85 -6.42 3.74
CA PRO A 139 -3.28 -6.16 3.84
C PRO A 139 -3.82 -6.13 5.28
N GLY A 140 -3.22 -6.90 6.20
CA GLY A 140 -3.59 -6.90 7.61
C GLY A 140 -3.28 -5.58 8.29
N LEU A 141 -2.17 -4.92 7.96
CA LEU A 141 -1.87 -3.57 8.48
C LEU A 141 -2.81 -2.52 7.91
N ARG A 142 -3.24 -2.66 6.65
CA ARG A 142 -4.26 -1.78 6.06
C ARG A 142 -5.56 -1.85 6.85
N ARG A 143 -5.98 -3.06 7.21
CA ARG A 143 -7.17 -3.27 8.04
C ARG A 143 -7.12 -2.50 9.35
N ILE A 144 -5.96 -2.44 10.00
CA ILE A 144 -5.79 -1.64 11.22
C ILE A 144 -5.78 -0.14 10.90
N ALA A 145 -5.04 0.28 9.88
CA ALA A 145 -4.93 1.70 9.50
C ALA A 145 -6.25 2.33 9.06
N THR A 146 -7.19 1.54 8.53
CA THR A 146 -8.51 2.01 8.09
C THR A 146 -9.65 1.66 9.05
N ASP A 147 -9.35 1.17 10.26
CA ASP A 147 -10.35 0.71 11.23
C ASP A 147 -11.33 -0.32 10.65
N ARG A 148 -10.80 -1.28 9.89
CA ARG A 148 -11.54 -2.36 9.22
C ARG A 148 -12.54 -1.88 8.16
N ARG A 149 -12.53 -0.58 7.80
CA ARG A 149 -13.40 -0.07 6.74
C ARG A 149 -13.11 -0.80 5.43
N ALA A 150 -14.17 -1.30 4.83
CA ALA A 150 -14.11 -1.85 3.48
C ALA A 150 -13.70 -0.72 2.53
N GLY A 151 -12.61 -0.92 1.80
CA GLY A 151 -12.21 0.00 0.75
C GLY A 151 -12.42 -0.63 -0.62
N ASN A 152 -11.99 0.08 -1.66
CA ASN A 152 -12.08 -0.41 -3.02
C ASN A 152 -11.29 -1.72 -3.19
N PHE A 153 -11.98 -2.82 -3.52
CA PHE A 153 -11.36 -4.13 -3.72
C PHE A 153 -10.32 -4.11 -4.86
N SER A 154 -10.54 -3.32 -5.91
CA SER A 154 -9.58 -3.14 -7.00
C SER A 154 -8.25 -2.57 -6.49
N ASN A 155 -8.29 -1.57 -5.62
CA ASN A 155 -7.08 -0.96 -5.05
C ASN A 155 -6.36 -1.91 -4.09
N GLN A 156 -7.12 -2.71 -3.33
CA GLN A 156 -6.55 -3.74 -2.46
C GLN A 156 -5.84 -4.84 -3.28
N LEU A 157 -6.46 -5.27 -4.38
CA LEU A 157 -5.86 -6.24 -5.28
C LEU A 157 -4.61 -5.68 -5.96
N GLU A 158 -4.64 -4.42 -6.40
CA GLU A 158 -3.45 -3.72 -6.92
C GLU A 158 -2.32 -3.70 -5.89
N ASN A 159 -2.63 -3.42 -4.62
CA ASN A 159 -1.65 -3.49 -3.53
C ASN A 159 -1.06 -4.89 -3.35
N ILE A 160 -1.89 -5.93 -3.35
CA ILE A 160 -1.45 -7.31 -3.22
C ILE A 160 -0.53 -7.70 -4.38
N VAL A 161 -0.89 -7.34 -5.62
CA VAL A 161 -0.08 -7.59 -6.82
C VAL A 161 1.26 -6.86 -6.73
N TYR A 162 1.26 -5.60 -6.31
CA TYR A 162 2.50 -4.84 -6.09
C TYR A 162 3.42 -5.54 -5.10
N THR A 163 2.90 -5.91 -3.93
CA THR A 163 3.68 -6.57 -2.87
C THR A 163 4.22 -7.93 -3.32
N GLU A 164 3.45 -8.69 -4.10
CA GLU A 164 3.90 -9.98 -4.65
C GLU A 164 5.02 -9.80 -5.69
N LEU A 165 4.91 -8.79 -6.55
CA LEU A 165 5.98 -8.45 -7.50
C LEU A 165 7.27 -8.04 -6.77
N GLN A 166 7.16 -7.24 -5.70
CA GLN A 166 8.31 -6.91 -4.84
C GLN A 166 8.93 -8.16 -4.20
N ARG A 167 8.12 -9.06 -3.63
CA ARG A 167 8.59 -10.33 -3.05
C ARG A 167 9.32 -11.21 -4.07
N ARG A 168 8.91 -11.16 -5.33
CA ARG A 168 9.60 -11.86 -6.44
C ARG A 168 10.86 -11.16 -6.93
N GLY A 169 11.24 -10.02 -6.34
CA GLY A 169 12.46 -9.27 -6.65
C GLY A 169 12.35 -8.38 -7.89
N TYR A 170 11.14 -7.93 -8.24
CA TYR A 170 10.96 -6.94 -9.30
C TYR A 170 11.13 -5.52 -8.75
N THR A 171 11.80 -4.66 -9.51
CA THR A 171 11.70 -3.19 -9.32
C THR A 171 10.46 -2.69 -10.06
N ILE A 172 9.60 -1.94 -9.38
CA ILE A 172 8.29 -1.55 -9.90
C ILE A 172 8.19 -0.03 -9.99
N ASP A 173 7.99 0.47 -11.20
CA ASP A 173 7.62 1.86 -11.47
C ASP A 173 6.15 1.97 -11.87
N VAL A 174 5.57 3.16 -11.69
CA VAL A 174 4.20 3.48 -12.10
C VAL A 174 4.27 4.59 -13.15
N GLY A 175 3.37 4.61 -14.14
CA GLY A 175 3.48 5.60 -15.20
C GLY A 175 2.34 5.58 -16.23
N LYS A 176 2.44 6.49 -17.20
CA LYS A 176 1.52 6.54 -18.35
C LYS A 176 2.29 6.28 -19.62
N LEU A 177 1.83 5.35 -20.45
CA LEU A 177 2.36 5.13 -21.79
C LEU A 177 1.37 5.76 -22.79
N GLY A 178 1.67 6.97 -23.25
CA GLY A 178 0.75 7.71 -24.11
C GLY A 178 -0.51 8.16 -23.35
N ALA A 179 -1.69 7.75 -23.84
CA ALA A 179 -2.98 8.01 -23.19
C ALA A 179 -3.43 6.88 -22.24
N GLN A 180 -2.75 5.74 -22.26
CA GLN A 180 -3.10 4.57 -21.47
C GLN A 180 -2.35 4.57 -20.13
N GLU A 181 -3.10 4.36 -19.04
CA GLU A 181 -2.52 4.20 -17.71
C GLU A 181 -1.94 2.79 -17.60
N ILE A 182 -0.65 2.70 -17.27
CA ILE A 182 -0.02 1.43 -16.92
C ILE A 182 0.07 1.40 -15.41
N ASP A 183 -0.61 0.44 -14.78
CA ASP A 183 -0.60 0.31 -13.33
C ASP A 183 0.83 0.02 -12.84
N PHE A 184 1.53 -0.96 -13.46
CA PHE A 184 2.91 -1.30 -13.12
C PHE A 184 3.83 -1.58 -14.32
N ILE A 185 5.06 -1.08 -14.21
CA ILE A 185 6.19 -1.48 -15.04
C ILE A 185 7.17 -2.22 -14.12
N ALA A 186 7.12 -3.55 -14.13
CA ALA A 186 7.93 -4.41 -13.28
C ALA A 186 9.17 -4.90 -14.03
N ARG A 187 10.36 -4.64 -13.49
CA ARG A 187 11.64 -5.01 -14.12
C ARG A 187 12.43 -5.96 -13.23
N LYS A 188 12.95 -7.04 -13.82
CA LYS A 188 13.86 -7.98 -13.17
C LYS A 188 14.83 -8.53 -14.21
N ASN A 189 16.14 -8.31 -14.02
CA ASN A 189 17.17 -8.61 -15.03
C ASN A 189 16.83 -7.96 -16.38
N ALA A 190 16.83 -8.73 -17.48
CA ALA A 190 16.41 -8.26 -18.81
C ALA A 190 14.89 -8.31 -19.04
N ALA A 191 14.10 -8.84 -18.10
CA ALA A 191 12.65 -8.97 -18.26
C ALA A 191 11.92 -7.70 -17.82
N ILE A 192 10.99 -7.23 -18.65
CA ILE A 192 10.05 -6.15 -18.34
C ILE A 192 8.64 -6.71 -18.48
N LEU A 193 7.84 -6.58 -17.42
CA LEU A 193 6.43 -6.93 -17.40
C LEU A 193 5.61 -5.64 -17.28
N TYR A 194 4.60 -5.53 -18.14
CA TYR A 194 3.60 -4.47 -18.06
C TYR A 194 2.33 -5.06 -17.49
N VAL A 195 1.87 -4.50 -16.37
CA VAL A 195 0.62 -4.91 -15.72
C VAL A 195 -0.36 -3.75 -15.81
N SER A 196 -1.56 -4.03 -16.31
CA SER A 196 -2.68 -3.09 -16.38
C SER A 196 -3.96 -3.80 -16.00
N ARG A 197 -4.90 -3.08 -15.39
CA ARG A 197 -6.28 -3.54 -15.27
C ARG A 197 -6.88 -3.79 -16.66
N ALA A 198 -7.61 -4.90 -16.82
CA ALA A 198 -8.46 -5.09 -17.99
C ALA A 198 -9.61 -4.07 -17.92
N ALA A 199 -9.86 -3.39 -19.04
CA ALA A 199 -10.96 -2.43 -19.18
C ALA A 199 -12.32 -3.13 -19.27
#